data_AF-A0A1N7G336-F1
#
_entry.id   AF-A0A1N7G336-F1
#
_cell.length_a   1.000
_cell.length_b   1.000
_cell.length_c   1.000
_cell.angle_alpha   90.00
_cell.angle_beta   90.00
_cell.angle_gamma   90.00
#
_symmetry.space_group_name_H-M   'P 1'
#
loop_
_entity.id
_entity.type
_entity.pdbx_description
1 polymer ?
#
loop_
_entity_poly.entity_id
_entity_poly.type
_entity_poly.pdbx_seq_one_letter_code
_entity_poly.pdbx_strand_id
1 'polypeptide(L)'
;MWPLGHVAVAYLCYTIATRARFDAPPAGVPALVLVFGSQFPDLVDKPLAWYLGVIPTGRTLAHSLLVLVPLTLAVLALSSHYNRSEYGIAFAIGALSHVLVDALPALWGPNESATHLLWPVVPVEEYEQGAPSILALFQESLGQPFFLAEFVFAAVALVCWHRHGYPGLKPIRTVFDRVWPTLG
;
A
#
# COMPACT_ATOMS: atom_id res chain seq x y z
N MET A 1 -0.50 1.79 -9.57
CA MET A 1 0.53 0.73 -9.76
C MET A 1 -0.13 -0.63 -9.50
N TRP A 2 0.55 -1.76 -9.72
CA TRP A 2 0.00 -3.05 -9.28
C TRP A 2 0.34 -3.33 -7.81
N PRO A 3 -0.36 -4.27 -7.15
CA PRO A 3 -0.11 -4.64 -5.75
C PRO A 3 1.38 -4.86 -5.41
N LEU A 4 2.11 -5.50 -6.33
CA LEU A 4 3.54 -5.75 -6.22
C LEU A 4 4.35 -4.45 -6.15
N GLY A 5 4.05 -3.49 -6.99
CA GLY A 5 4.69 -2.19 -6.98
C GLY A 5 4.47 -1.45 -5.66
N HIS A 6 3.23 -1.45 -5.16
CA HIS A 6 2.89 -0.76 -3.91
C HIS A 6 3.64 -1.32 -2.71
N VAL A 7 3.68 -2.66 -2.56
CA VAL A 7 4.44 -3.27 -1.47
C VAL A 7 5.94 -3.03 -1.61
N ALA A 8 6.47 -3.01 -2.84
CA ALA A 8 7.87 -2.74 -3.10
C ALA A 8 8.29 -1.33 -2.66
N VAL A 9 7.55 -0.30 -3.11
CA VAL A 9 7.85 1.09 -2.73
C VAL A 9 7.67 1.30 -1.23
N ALA A 10 6.59 0.76 -0.65
CA ALA A 10 6.38 0.80 0.80
C ALA A 10 7.56 0.19 1.57
N TYR A 11 8.08 -0.97 1.11
CA TYR A 11 9.20 -1.65 1.76
C TYR A 11 10.52 -0.85 1.68
N LEU A 12 10.78 -0.22 0.54
CA LEU A 12 11.95 0.65 0.37
C LEU A 12 11.86 1.88 1.28
N CYS A 13 10.71 2.56 1.32
CA CYS A 13 10.47 3.68 2.23
C CYS A 13 10.60 3.26 3.70
N TYR A 14 10.07 2.10 4.07
CA TYR A 14 10.15 1.58 5.43
C TYR A 14 11.59 1.19 5.82
N THR A 15 12.37 0.64 4.89
CA THR A 15 13.80 0.39 5.09
C THR A 15 14.55 1.69 5.41
N ILE A 16 14.30 2.76 4.64
CA ILE A 16 14.93 4.06 4.88
C ILE A 16 14.51 4.61 6.24
N ALA A 17 13.21 4.57 6.56
CA ALA A 17 12.67 5.10 7.81
C ALA A 17 13.21 4.35 9.05
N THR A 18 13.29 3.02 8.99
CA THR A 18 13.80 2.20 10.10
C THR A 18 15.29 2.41 10.31
N ARG A 19 16.07 2.49 9.22
CA ARG A 19 17.49 2.80 9.30
C ARG A 19 17.73 4.20 9.87
N ALA A 20 16.96 5.20 9.44
CA ALA A 20 17.12 6.58 9.91
C ALA A 20 16.70 6.76 11.39
N ARG A 21 15.68 6.03 11.86
CA ARG A 21 15.10 6.23 13.18
C ARG A 21 15.63 5.28 14.26
N PHE A 22 15.96 4.05 13.89
CA PHE A 22 16.30 2.98 14.83
C PHE A 22 17.69 2.38 14.59
N ASP A 23 18.37 2.79 13.52
CA ASP A 23 19.62 2.16 13.02
C ASP A 23 19.52 0.62 12.88
N ALA A 24 18.31 0.12 12.60
CA ALA A 24 17.99 -1.29 12.54
C ALA A 24 17.29 -1.65 11.21
N PRO A 25 17.39 -2.91 10.76
CA PRO A 25 16.62 -3.37 9.61
C PRO A 25 15.12 -3.45 9.94
N PRO A 26 14.23 -3.47 8.93
CA PRO A 26 12.80 -3.68 9.09
C PRO A 26 12.45 -4.86 10.01
N ALA A 27 11.59 -4.64 11.00
CA ALA A 27 11.18 -5.67 11.96
C ALA A 27 10.13 -6.64 11.40
N GLY A 28 10.02 -7.83 12.01
CA GLY A 28 9.19 -8.93 11.50
C GLY A 28 7.69 -8.64 11.42
N VAL A 29 7.02 -8.42 12.56
CA VAL A 29 5.57 -8.13 12.58
C VAL A 29 5.24 -6.79 11.92
N PRO A 30 6.00 -5.70 12.17
CA PRO A 30 5.82 -4.45 11.44
C PRO A 30 5.90 -4.59 9.91
N ALA A 31 6.79 -5.45 9.37
CA ALA A 31 6.81 -5.71 7.93
C ALA A 31 5.48 -6.32 7.42
N LEU A 32 4.80 -7.16 8.20
CA LEU A 32 3.46 -7.66 7.83
C LEU A 32 2.41 -6.55 7.86
N VAL A 33 2.49 -5.67 8.86
CA VAL A 33 1.61 -4.49 8.96
C VAL A 33 1.84 -3.54 7.80
N LEU A 34 3.09 -3.36 7.36
CA LEU A 34 3.46 -2.60 6.16
C LEU A 34 2.83 -3.22 4.90
N VAL A 35 2.95 -4.54 4.71
CA VAL A 35 2.33 -5.23 3.57
C VAL A 35 0.83 -4.96 3.58
N PHE A 36 0.15 -5.14 4.71
CA PHE A 36 -1.27 -4.82 4.83
C PHE A 36 -1.56 -3.35 4.51
N GLY A 37 -0.84 -2.40 5.13
CA GLY A 37 -1.01 -0.96 4.90
C GLY A 37 -0.79 -0.57 3.43
N SER A 38 0.18 -1.19 2.76
CA SER A 38 0.47 -0.95 1.34
C SER A 38 -0.63 -1.42 0.40
N GLN A 39 -1.56 -2.25 0.85
CA GLN A 39 -2.72 -2.70 0.07
C GLN A 39 -4.04 -2.15 0.62
N PHE A 40 -4.01 -1.51 1.79
CA PHE A 40 -5.21 -1.07 2.49
C PHE A 40 -6.12 -0.16 1.66
N PRO A 41 -5.62 0.87 0.95
CA PRO A 41 -6.48 1.73 0.13
C PRO A 41 -7.28 0.95 -0.91
N ASP A 42 -6.60 0.05 -1.63
CA ASP A 42 -7.19 -0.83 -2.64
C ASP A 42 -8.16 -1.85 -2.06
N LEU A 43 -7.82 -2.44 -0.90
CA LEU A 43 -8.69 -3.41 -0.22
C LEU A 43 -9.99 -2.80 0.31
N VAL A 44 -10.02 -1.48 0.50
CA VAL A 44 -11.24 -0.74 0.88
C VAL A 44 -11.99 -0.29 -0.37
N ASP A 45 -11.32 0.44 -1.26
CA ASP A 45 -12.01 1.15 -2.34
C ASP A 45 -12.48 0.22 -3.44
N LYS A 46 -11.66 -0.77 -3.85
CA LYS A 46 -12.03 -1.65 -4.96
C LYS A 46 -13.29 -2.46 -4.64
N PRO A 47 -13.46 -3.10 -3.46
CA PRO A 47 -14.71 -3.79 -3.17
C PRO A 47 -15.93 -2.86 -3.08
N LEU A 48 -15.76 -1.69 -2.46
CA LEU A 48 -16.83 -0.70 -2.30
C LEU A 48 -17.28 -0.13 -3.66
N ALA A 49 -16.34 0.09 -4.58
CA ALA A 49 -16.64 0.60 -5.92
C ALA A 49 -17.12 -0.50 -6.86
N TRP A 50 -16.37 -1.59 -6.97
CA TRP A 50 -16.55 -2.57 -8.05
C TRP A 50 -17.68 -3.57 -7.80
N TYR A 51 -17.96 -3.91 -6.53
CA TYR A 51 -18.96 -4.91 -6.19
C TYR A 51 -20.17 -4.33 -5.47
N LEU A 52 -19.98 -3.30 -4.64
CA LEU A 52 -21.05 -2.70 -3.85
C LEU A 52 -21.63 -1.43 -4.48
N GLY A 53 -20.89 -0.75 -5.36
CA GLY A 53 -21.32 0.47 -6.04
C GLY A 53 -21.63 1.64 -5.10
N VAL A 54 -21.02 1.67 -3.91
CA VAL A 54 -21.31 2.71 -2.89
C VAL A 54 -20.37 3.91 -2.95
N ILE A 55 -19.28 3.80 -3.71
CA ILE A 55 -18.35 4.90 -3.99
C ILE A 55 -18.06 4.98 -5.50
N PRO A 56 -17.72 6.18 -6.02
CA PRO A 56 -17.67 6.42 -7.47
C PRO A 56 -16.66 5.57 -8.25
N THR A 57 -15.48 5.33 -7.68
CA THR A 57 -14.39 4.59 -8.37
C THR A 57 -13.53 3.81 -7.38
N GLY A 58 -12.68 2.91 -7.90
CA GLY A 58 -11.73 2.14 -7.09
C GLY A 58 -10.59 2.97 -6.45
N ARG A 59 -10.59 4.30 -6.63
CA ARG A 59 -9.67 5.26 -5.99
C ARG A 59 -10.46 6.47 -5.51
N THR A 60 -11.05 6.38 -4.32
CA THR A 60 -11.89 7.45 -3.74
C THR A 60 -11.74 7.57 -2.23
N LEU A 61 -12.38 6.68 -1.46
CA LEU A 61 -12.53 6.85 -0.01
C LEU A 61 -11.19 6.72 0.73
N ALA A 62 -10.55 5.56 0.66
CA ALA A 62 -9.28 5.28 1.30
C ALA A 62 -8.08 5.81 0.51
N HIS A 63 -8.29 6.26 -0.73
CA HIS A 63 -7.32 7.03 -1.50
C HIS A 63 -7.36 8.54 -1.25
N SER A 64 -8.34 9.04 -0.50
CA SER A 64 -8.38 10.45 -0.11
C SER A 64 -7.45 10.74 1.07
N LEU A 65 -6.62 11.77 0.96
CA LEU A 65 -5.79 12.23 2.07
C LEU A 65 -6.64 12.80 3.22
N LEU A 66 -7.83 13.31 2.93
CA LEU A 66 -8.77 13.80 3.94
C LEU A 66 -9.27 12.68 4.87
N VAL A 67 -9.26 11.43 4.38
CA VAL A 67 -9.66 10.24 5.15
C VAL A 67 -8.42 9.50 5.67
N LEU A 68 -7.44 9.29 4.81
CA LEU A 68 -6.29 8.44 5.09
C LEU A 68 -5.32 9.07 6.09
N VAL A 69 -5.12 10.39 6.06
CA VAL A 69 -4.23 11.06 7.03
C VAL A 69 -4.79 10.95 8.45
N PRO A 70 -6.05 11.31 8.74
CA PRO A 70 -6.63 11.09 10.07
C PRO A 70 -6.56 9.62 10.52
N LEU A 71 -6.85 8.68 9.62
CA LEU A 71 -6.79 7.25 9.92
C LEU A 71 -5.36 6.81 10.32
N THR A 72 -4.36 7.18 9.53
CA THR A 72 -2.95 6.82 9.80
C THR A 72 -2.45 7.47 11.09
N LEU A 73 -2.86 8.71 11.38
CA LEU A 73 -2.58 9.37 12.67
C LEU A 73 -3.24 8.63 13.85
N ALA A 74 -4.49 8.19 13.70
CA ALA A 74 -5.19 7.41 14.72
C ALA A 74 -4.50 6.07 14.99
N VAL A 75 -4.10 5.34 13.94
CA VAL A 75 -3.33 4.08 14.06
C VAL A 75 -1.97 4.33 14.71
N LEU A 76 -1.29 5.43 14.37
CA LEU A 76 -0.02 5.81 15.01
C LEU A 76 -0.20 6.15 16.49
N ALA A 77 -1.23 6.91 16.85
CA ALA A 77 -1.54 7.25 18.24
C ALA A 77 -1.88 5.99 19.06
N LEU A 78 -2.75 5.13 18.53
CA LEU A 78 -3.17 3.89 19.17
C LEU A 78 -1.99 2.93 19.37
N SER A 79 -1.19 2.71 18.33
CA SER A 79 -0.02 1.83 18.41
C SER A 79 1.03 2.39 19.38
N SER A 80 1.22 3.71 19.44
CA SER A 80 2.10 4.35 20.41
C SER A 80 1.60 4.17 21.85
N HIS A 81 0.29 4.30 22.08
CA HIS A 81 -0.33 4.07 23.39
C HIS A 81 -0.03 2.67 23.95
N TYR A 82 0.07 1.66 23.09
CA TYR A 82 0.40 0.29 23.48
C TYR A 82 1.90 -0.06 23.39
N ASN A 83 2.80 0.92 23.30
CA ASN A 83 4.24 0.73 23.12
C ASN A 83 4.61 -0.11 21.87
N ARG A 84 3.81 0.04 20.81
CA ARG A 84 3.98 -0.62 19.49
C ARG A 84 4.08 0.38 18.35
N SER A 85 4.68 1.55 18.59
CA SER A 85 4.72 2.67 17.63
C SER A 85 5.21 2.29 16.22
N GLU A 86 6.12 1.31 16.12
CA GLU A 86 6.60 0.79 14.83
C GLU A 86 5.47 0.21 13.95
N TYR A 87 4.39 -0.29 14.55
CA TYR A 87 3.25 -0.85 13.82
C TYR A 87 2.49 0.27 13.12
N GLY A 88 2.27 1.39 13.82
CA GLY A 88 1.65 2.57 13.24
C GLY A 88 2.52 3.23 12.18
N ILE A 89 3.84 3.27 12.39
CA ILE A 89 4.80 3.77 11.39
C ILE A 89 4.73 2.91 10.12
N ALA A 90 4.77 1.59 10.27
CA ALA A 90 4.68 0.65 9.16
C ALA A 90 3.36 0.80 8.39
N PHE A 91 2.22 0.87 9.10
CA PHE A 91 0.93 1.10 8.47
C PHE A 91 0.89 2.44 7.71
N ALA A 92 1.33 3.53 8.36
CA ALA A 92 1.33 4.86 7.76
C ALA A 92 2.22 4.94 6.51
N ILE A 93 3.43 4.38 6.56
CA ILE A 93 4.31 4.33 5.38
C ILE A 93 3.67 3.52 4.27
N GLY A 94 3.10 2.35 4.57
CA GLY A 94 2.43 1.52 3.58
C GLY A 94 1.27 2.27 2.91
N ALA A 95 0.33 2.78 3.71
CA ALA A 95 -0.87 3.41 3.21
C ALA A 95 -0.59 4.74 2.48
N LEU A 96 0.24 5.61 3.04
CA LEU A 96 0.52 6.92 2.44
C LEU A 96 1.38 6.77 1.17
N SER A 97 2.38 5.88 1.15
CA SER A 97 3.17 5.66 -0.06
C SER A 97 2.31 5.09 -1.20
N HIS A 98 1.33 4.24 -0.89
CA HIS A 98 0.39 3.71 -1.89
C HIS A 98 -0.32 4.84 -2.64
N VAL A 99 -0.98 5.73 -1.90
CA VAL A 99 -1.78 6.82 -2.46
C VAL A 99 -0.91 7.87 -3.15
N LEU A 100 0.25 8.19 -2.60
CA LEU A 100 1.18 9.15 -3.21
C LEU A 100 1.72 8.65 -4.55
N VAL A 101 2.05 7.36 -4.64
CA VAL A 101 2.55 6.77 -5.88
C VAL A 101 1.44 6.67 -6.94
N ASP A 102 0.21 6.42 -6.53
CA ASP A 102 -0.94 6.43 -7.45
C ASP A 102 -1.30 7.83 -7.97
N ALA A 103 -0.88 8.88 -7.26
CA ALA A 103 -1.02 10.26 -7.70
C ALA A 103 0.12 10.76 -8.61
N LEU A 104 1.25 10.03 -8.68
CA LEU A 104 2.40 10.43 -9.51
C LEU A 104 2.02 10.72 -10.97
N PRO A 105 1.21 9.91 -11.68
CA PRO A 105 0.87 10.16 -13.09
C PRO A 105 0.39 11.58 -13.39
N ALA A 106 -0.22 12.28 -12.43
CA ALA A 106 -0.62 13.69 -12.55
C ALA A 106 0.54 14.66 -12.92
N LEU A 107 1.80 14.24 -12.76
CA LEU A 107 2.99 15.01 -13.14
C LEU A 107 3.36 14.87 -14.64
N TRP A 108 2.74 13.93 -15.37
CA TRP A 108 3.15 13.57 -16.75
C TRP A 108 2.31 14.21 -17.85
N GLY A 109 1.16 14.83 -17.54
CA GLY A 109 0.36 15.49 -18.56
C GLY A 109 -0.91 16.13 -18.02
N PRO A 110 -1.54 17.01 -18.82
CA PRO A 110 -2.73 17.78 -18.42
C PRO A 110 -3.99 16.92 -18.26
N ASN A 111 -4.01 15.70 -18.81
CA ASN A 111 -5.15 14.78 -18.72
C ASN A 111 -5.06 13.86 -17.49
N GLU A 112 -3.91 13.85 -16.80
CA GLU A 112 -3.70 13.05 -15.60
C GLU A 112 -4.07 13.88 -14.38
N SER A 113 -4.79 13.29 -13.43
CA SER A 113 -5.25 14.04 -12.26
C SER A 113 -5.09 13.24 -10.96
N ALA A 114 -4.82 13.98 -9.89
CA ALA A 114 -4.74 13.45 -8.53
C ALA A 114 -5.95 13.92 -7.68
N THR A 115 -7.09 14.19 -8.32
CA THR A 115 -8.31 14.71 -7.66
C THR A 115 -8.82 13.78 -6.57
N HIS A 116 -8.62 12.47 -6.72
CA HIS A 116 -8.96 11.46 -5.71
C HIS A 116 -8.35 11.74 -4.34
N LEU A 117 -7.18 12.42 -4.27
CA LEU A 117 -6.55 12.80 -2.99
C LEU A 117 -7.39 13.75 -2.15
N LEU A 118 -8.29 14.50 -2.78
CA LEU A 118 -9.11 15.55 -2.15
C LEU A 118 -10.60 15.21 -2.14
N TRP A 119 -10.98 13.99 -2.53
CA TRP A 119 -12.37 13.55 -2.42
C TRP A 119 -12.82 13.57 -0.94
N PRO A 120 -14.05 13.98 -0.59
CA PRO A 120 -15.17 14.36 -1.47
C PRO A 120 -15.24 15.86 -1.82
N VAL A 121 -14.23 16.65 -1.45
CA VAL A 121 -14.22 18.10 -1.72
C VAL A 121 -14.04 18.37 -3.22
N VAL A 122 -13.24 17.54 -3.89
CA VAL A 122 -13.06 17.54 -5.34
C VAL A 122 -13.70 16.27 -5.91
N PRO A 123 -14.60 16.38 -6.91
CA PRO A 123 -15.21 15.22 -7.54
C PRO A 123 -14.17 14.41 -8.34
N VAL A 124 -14.43 13.11 -8.46
CA VAL A 124 -13.68 12.22 -9.35
C VAL A 124 -14.55 11.87 -10.56
N GLU A 125 -13.94 11.53 -11.68
CA GLU A 125 -14.65 10.99 -12.84
C GLU A 125 -15.12 9.56 -12.53
N GLU A 126 -16.43 9.33 -12.63
CA GLU A 126 -17.02 8.03 -12.34
C GLU A 126 -16.83 7.05 -13.51
N TYR A 127 -16.90 5.74 -13.23
CA TYR A 127 -16.88 4.74 -14.29
C TYR A 127 -18.17 4.79 -15.12
N GLU A 128 -18.12 5.33 -16.35
CA GLU A 128 -19.29 5.36 -17.24
C GLU A 128 -19.83 3.96 -17.61
N GLN A 129 -18.94 2.97 -17.68
CA GLN A 129 -19.24 1.60 -18.13
C GLN A 129 -19.23 0.58 -16.98
N GLY A 130 -19.22 1.04 -15.73
CA GLY A 130 -19.08 0.20 -14.54
C GLY A 130 -17.63 -0.26 -14.27
N ALA A 131 -17.47 -1.19 -13.33
CA ALA A 131 -16.17 -1.60 -12.83
C ALA A 131 -15.24 -2.15 -13.94
N PRO A 132 -13.99 -1.71 -14.01
CA PRO A 132 -13.05 -2.20 -15.02
C PRO A 132 -12.69 -3.66 -14.78
N SER A 133 -12.50 -4.41 -15.87
CA SER A 133 -11.95 -5.77 -15.76
C SER A 133 -10.45 -5.74 -15.49
N ILE A 134 -9.92 -6.77 -14.84
CA ILE A 134 -8.47 -6.92 -14.60
C ILE A 134 -7.68 -6.92 -15.92
N LEU A 135 -8.25 -7.52 -16.98
CA LEU A 135 -7.62 -7.53 -18.31
C LEU A 135 -7.55 -6.11 -18.89
N ALA A 136 -8.61 -5.32 -18.77
CA ALA A 136 -8.63 -3.93 -19.23
C ALA A 136 -7.58 -3.08 -18.48
N LEU A 137 -7.52 -3.21 -17.15
CA LEU A 137 -6.50 -2.53 -16.33
C LEU A 137 -5.08 -2.93 -16.73
N PHE A 138 -4.86 -4.21 -17.06
CA PHE A 138 -3.56 -4.70 -17.52
C PHE A 138 -3.20 -4.14 -18.89
N GLN A 139 -4.12 -4.16 -19.85
CA GLN A 139 -3.91 -3.60 -21.18
C GLN A 139 -3.61 -2.10 -21.13
N GLU A 140 -4.34 -1.35 -20.29
CA GLU A 140 -4.08 0.07 -20.04
C GLU A 140 -2.68 0.28 -19.45
N SER A 141 -2.29 -0.56 -18.47
CA SER A 141 -0.98 -0.48 -17.84
C SER A 141 0.17 -0.67 -18.84
N LEU A 142 0.01 -1.47 -19.89
CA LEU A 142 1.05 -1.67 -20.90
C LEU A 142 1.44 -0.38 -21.65
N GLY A 143 0.52 0.59 -21.74
CA GLY A 143 0.77 1.89 -22.36
C GLY A 143 1.40 2.91 -21.42
N GLN A 144 1.47 2.63 -20.12
CA GLN A 144 1.92 3.59 -19.11
C GLN A 144 3.45 3.69 -19.08
N PRO A 145 4.05 4.89 -19.11
CA PRO A 145 5.50 5.07 -19.21
C PRO A 145 6.28 4.53 -18.00
N PHE A 146 5.62 4.39 -16.85
CA PHE A 146 6.21 3.91 -15.60
C PHE A 146 5.84 2.45 -15.27
N PHE A 147 5.13 1.73 -16.15
CA PHE A 147 4.75 0.34 -15.89
C PHE A 147 5.95 -0.54 -15.55
N LEU A 148 7.04 -0.42 -16.31
CA LEU A 148 8.24 -1.23 -16.03
C LEU A 148 8.96 -0.84 -14.72
N ALA A 149 8.77 0.38 -14.22
CA ALA A 149 9.44 0.86 -13.01
C ALA A 149 9.02 0.06 -11.78
N GLU A 150 7.78 -0.45 -11.73
CA GLU A 150 7.32 -1.24 -10.60
C GLU A 150 8.08 -2.55 -10.43
N PHE A 151 8.50 -3.18 -11.52
CA PHE A 151 9.34 -4.39 -11.49
C PHE A 151 10.76 -4.08 -11.05
N VAL A 152 11.29 -2.90 -11.40
CA VAL A 152 12.58 -2.43 -10.90
C VAL A 152 12.53 -2.21 -9.39
N PHE A 153 11.51 -1.49 -8.89
CA PHE A 153 11.30 -1.33 -7.45
C PHE A 153 11.12 -2.67 -6.76
N ALA A 154 10.36 -3.60 -7.34
CA ALA A 154 10.18 -4.94 -6.80
C ALA A 154 11.50 -5.72 -6.72
N ALA A 155 12.33 -5.66 -7.75
CA ALA A 155 13.64 -6.32 -7.76
C ALA A 155 14.56 -5.75 -6.67
N VAL A 156 14.63 -4.42 -6.53
CA VAL A 156 15.43 -3.76 -5.49
C VAL A 156 14.88 -4.10 -4.09
N ALA A 157 13.57 -4.02 -3.91
CA ALA A 157 12.92 -4.37 -2.65
C ALA A 157 13.17 -5.84 -2.27
N LEU A 158 13.15 -6.76 -3.23
CA LEU A 158 13.44 -8.17 -3.02
C LEU A 158 14.89 -8.39 -2.56
N VAL A 159 15.86 -7.71 -3.18
CA VAL A 159 17.27 -7.77 -2.76
C VAL A 159 17.45 -7.21 -1.35
N CYS A 160 16.82 -6.07 -1.04
CA CYS A 160 16.83 -5.50 0.31
C CYS A 160 16.20 -6.46 1.32
N TRP A 161 15.02 -7.00 1.02
CA TRP A 161 14.29 -7.92 1.90
C TRP A 161 15.09 -9.20 2.19
N HIS A 162 15.76 -9.74 1.17
CA HIS A 162 16.71 -10.84 1.33
C HIS A 162 17.86 -10.47 2.27
N ARG A 163 18.51 -9.32 2.05
CA ARG A 163 19.62 -8.83 2.90
C ARG A 163 19.21 -8.56 4.35
N HIS A 164 17.96 -8.20 4.59
CA HIS A 164 17.41 -8.01 5.94
C HIS A 164 16.99 -9.32 6.63
N GLY A 165 17.20 -10.48 6.01
CA GLY A 165 16.86 -11.77 6.60
C GLY A 165 15.37 -12.10 6.53
N TYR A 166 14.66 -11.61 5.51
CA TYR A 166 13.26 -11.92 5.24
C TYR A 166 12.29 -11.55 6.38
N PRO A 167 12.29 -10.28 6.83
CA PRO A 167 11.35 -9.83 7.86
C PRO A 167 9.90 -10.13 7.45
N GLY A 168 9.13 -10.67 8.39
CA GLY A 168 7.75 -11.13 8.20
C GLY A 168 7.60 -12.65 8.15
N LEU A 169 8.59 -13.40 7.65
CA LEU A 169 8.46 -14.86 7.52
C LEU A 169 8.48 -15.60 8.85
N LYS A 170 9.32 -15.18 9.81
CA LYS A 170 9.42 -15.84 11.12
C LYS A 170 8.08 -15.81 11.89
N PRO A 171 7.41 -14.65 12.05
CA PRO A 171 6.07 -14.62 12.65
C PRO A 171 5.05 -15.52 11.95
N ILE A 172 5.03 -15.57 10.61
CA ILE A 172 4.13 -16.44 9.85
C ILE A 172 4.39 -17.91 10.17
N ARG A 173 5.67 -18.35 10.13
CA ARG A 173 6.05 -19.73 10.48
C ARG A 173 5.62 -20.09 11.89
N THR A 174 5.87 -19.20 12.86
CA THR A 174 5.45 -19.43 14.25
C THR A 174 3.94 -19.59 14.42
N VAL A 175 3.12 -18.87 13.66
CA VAL A 175 1.66 -19.07 13.66
C VAL A 175 1.30 -20.41 13.00
N PHE A 176 1.93 -20.72 11.88
CA PHE A 176 1.70 -21.96 11.15
C PHE A 176 2.02 -23.20 12.01
N ASP A 177 3.18 -23.23 12.66
CA ASP A 177 3.62 -24.33 13.54
C ASP A 177 2.69 -24.55 14.74
N ARG A 178 1.99 -23.50 15.19
CA ARG A 178 0.98 -23.59 16.26
C ARG A 178 -0.35 -24.16 15.79
N VAL A 179 -0.76 -23.83 14.57
CA VAL A 179 -2.05 -24.26 14.00
C VAL A 179 -1.95 -25.68 13.41
N TRP A 180 -0.78 -26.03 12.87
CA TRP A 180 -0.51 -27.33 12.29
C TRP A 180 0.78 -27.91 12.86
N PRO A 181 0.77 -28.47 14.09
CA PRO A 181 1.93 -29.14 14.63
C PRO A 181 2.28 -30.28 13.69
N THR A 182 3.44 -30.20 13.03
CA THR A 182 4.00 -31.38 12.38
C THR A 182 4.15 -32.44 13.46
N LEU A 183 3.45 -33.57 13.32
CA LEU A 183 3.64 -34.74 14.17
C LEU A 183 5.08 -35.20 14.00
N GLY A 184 5.95 -34.74 14.90
CA GLY A 184 7.32 -35.19 15.07
C GLY A 184 7.41 -36.16 16.24
#